data_AF-A0A9K3K4F3-F1
#
_entry.id   AF-A0A9K3K4F3-F1
#
_cell.length_a   1.000
_cell.length_b   1.000
_cell.length_c   1.000
_cell.angle_alpha   90.00
_cell.angle_beta   90.00
_cell.angle_gamma   90.00
#
_symmetry.space_group_name_H-M   'P 1'
#
loop_
_entity.id
_entity.type
_entity.pdbx_description
1 polymer ?
#
loop_
_entity_poly.entity_id
_entity_poly.type
_entity_poly.pdbx_seq_one_letter_code
_entity_poly.pdbx_strand_id
1 'polypeptide(L)'
;MHLNERQRDLFIVDNDDSSTNNLKRGILKRSFKTSATPPRKEVSFQSFVKAYKILHIKEYSIRQIRNTWYSEDEYKRIKKNMYSCLSSKETSTLLKEEDRFICTRGLEDMSLEGQASRQQRREQARDAVLNAQLLGMKDDEILAHAYAVASIESKRIARLRGIADEQAVHYTFQDESHVARVKGLPVFTPSPTLVAPFAA
;
A
#
# COMPACT_ATOMS: atom_id res chain seq x y z
N MET A 1 -35.38 -38.46 -3.31
CA MET A 1 -34.08 -37.81 -3.10
C MET A 1 -33.00 -38.64 -3.77
N HIS A 2 -32.66 -38.39 -5.03
CA HIS A 2 -31.44 -38.90 -5.68
C HIS A 2 -31.07 -37.86 -6.75
N LEU A 3 -29.80 -37.43 -6.72
CA LEU A 3 -29.27 -36.22 -7.36
C LEU A 3 -29.12 -36.38 -8.88
N ASN A 4 -29.41 -35.28 -9.60
CA ASN A 4 -29.28 -35.17 -11.05
C ASN A 4 -27.82 -35.11 -11.51
N GLU A 5 -27.53 -35.93 -12.51
CA GLU A 5 -26.25 -36.19 -13.14
C GLU A 5 -26.04 -35.24 -14.35
N ARG A 6 -26.02 -33.92 -14.11
CA ARG A 6 -26.03 -32.91 -15.21
C ARG A 6 -25.16 -31.67 -15.05
N GLN A 7 -23.98 -31.75 -14.42
CA GLN A 7 -22.98 -30.66 -14.48
C GLN A 7 -21.52 -31.16 -14.46
N ARG A 8 -21.21 -32.18 -15.26
CA ARG A 8 -19.83 -32.42 -15.73
C ARG A 8 -19.84 -32.19 -17.22
N ASP A 9 -19.17 -31.13 -17.64
CA ASP A 9 -18.67 -30.81 -18.99
C ASP A 9 -18.90 -29.35 -19.35
N LEU A 10 -18.07 -28.46 -18.78
CA LEU A 10 -17.48 -27.33 -19.52
C LEU A 10 -16.32 -26.70 -18.73
N PHE A 11 -15.22 -27.44 -18.63
CA PHE A 11 -13.88 -26.86 -18.44
C PHE A 11 -12.93 -27.65 -19.33
N ILE A 12 -13.07 -27.46 -20.64
CA ILE A 12 -11.94 -27.64 -21.56
C ILE A 12 -11.15 -26.34 -21.40
N VAL A 13 -10.11 -26.38 -20.56
CA VAL A 13 -9.03 -25.41 -20.67
C VAL A 13 -8.12 -25.98 -21.73
N ASP A 14 -8.10 -25.33 -22.88
CA ASP A 14 -7.12 -25.55 -23.93
C ASP A 14 -5.72 -25.38 -23.32
N ASN A 15 -5.08 -26.52 -23.01
CA ASN A 15 -3.65 -26.60 -22.76
C ASN A 15 -2.97 -26.62 -24.12
N ASP A 16 -2.83 -25.45 -24.73
CA ASP A 16 -1.97 -25.25 -25.88
C ASP A 16 -1.10 -24.01 -25.63
N ASP A 17 0.03 -24.24 -24.97
CA ASP A 17 1.21 -23.39 -25.15
C ASP A 17 2.45 -24.26 -25.10
N SER A 18 2.60 -25.00 -26.21
CA SER A 18 3.85 -25.59 -26.65
C SER A 18 4.86 -24.48 -27.00
N SER A 19 5.42 -23.82 -25.98
CA SER A 19 6.62 -22.99 -26.12
C SER A 19 7.80 -23.62 -25.39
N THR A 20 8.11 -24.86 -25.75
CA THR A 20 9.44 -25.41 -25.57
C THR A 20 10.36 -24.86 -26.66
N ASN A 21 11.52 -24.34 -26.24
CA ASN A 21 12.77 -24.15 -26.98
C ASN A 21 13.19 -22.69 -27.21
N ASN A 22 13.96 -22.15 -26.26
CA ASN A 22 15.38 -21.83 -26.46
C ASN A 22 15.89 -20.88 -25.35
N LEU A 23 15.88 -21.34 -24.10
CA LEU A 23 16.83 -20.79 -23.13
C LEU A 23 18.18 -21.46 -23.39
N LYS A 24 18.93 -20.90 -24.34
CA LYS A 24 20.37 -21.15 -24.46
C LYS A 24 20.97 -20.85 -23.09
N ARG A 25 21.21 -21.90 -22.32
CA ARG A 25 22.02 -21.89 -21.10
C ARG A 25 23.43 -21.47 -21.49
N GLY A 26 23.64 -20.17 -21.60
CA GLY A 26 24.95 -19.57 -21.43
C GLY A 26 25.38 -19.89 -20.01
N ILE A 27 26.12 -20.99 -19.85
CA ILE A 27 26.94 -21.24 -18.67
C ILE A 27 27.99 -20.14 -18.68
N LEU A 28 27.60 -18.96 -18.21
CA LEU A 28 28.53 -17.94 -17.75
C LEU A 28 29.31 -18.62 -16.62
N LYS A 29 30.53 -19.07 -16.96
CA LYS A 29 31.56 -19.43 -16.00
C LYS A 29 31.82 -18.21 -15.13
N ARG A 30 30.97 -18.01 -14.12
CA ARG A 30 31.20 -17.05 -13.04
C ARG A 30 32.41 -17.60 -12.31
N SER A 31 33.58 -17.05 -12.65
CA SER A 31 34.79 -17.17 -11.86
C SER A 31 34.45 -16.69 -10.45
N PHE A 32 34.15 -17.61 -9.55
CA PHE A 32 34.08 -17.33 -8.12
C PHE A 32 35.49 -16.98 -7.69
N LYS A 33 35.79 -15.67 -7.66
CA LYS A 33 36.96 -15.15 -6.96
C LYS A 33 36.80 -15.54 -5.49
N THR A 34 37.43 -16.63 -5.11
CA THR A 34 37.59 -17.06 -3.74
C THR A 34 38.50 -16.06 -3.01
N SER A 35 38.14 -15.73 -1.77
CA SER A 35 38.82 -14.81 -0.84
C SER A 35 38.57 -13.31 -1.05
N ALA A 36 37.32 -12.88 -0.96
CA ALA A 36 37.01 -11.60 -0.36
C ALA A 36 36.06 -11.87 0.81
N THR A 37 36.53 -11.60 2.03
CA THR A 37 35.69 -11.55 3.24
C THR A 37 34.45 -10.72 2.90
N PRO A 38 33.21 -11.20 3.17
CA PRO A 38 32.02 -10.42 2.85
C PRO A 38 32.15 -9.04 3.51
N PRO A 39 31.85 -7.94 2.79
CA PRO A 39 31.97 -6.61 3.36
C PRO A 39 31.14 -6.58 4.64
N ARG A 40 31.79 -6.28 5.76
CA ARG A 40 31.11 -6.13 7.04
C ARG A 40 30.11 -5.00 6.86
N LYS A 41 28.83 -5.32 7.00
CA LYS A 41 27.77 -4.31 7.04
C LYS A 41 27.92 -3.61 8.39
N GLU A 42 28.65 -2.51 8.38
CA GLU A 42 28.84 -1.69 9.57
C GLU A 42 27.73 -0.64 9.63
N VAL A 43 26.93 -0.71 10.70
CA VAL A 43 25.96 0.32 11.02
C VAL A 43 26.68 1.33 11.90
N SER A 44 26.91 2.52 11.36
CA SER A 44 27.40 3.66 12.13
C SER A 44 26.23 4.58 12.45
N PHE A 45 26.15 5.06 13.69
CA PHE A 45 25.19 6.07 14.10
C PHE A 45 25.87 7.44 14.04
N GLN A 46 25.10 8.47 13.69
CA GLN A 46 25.56 9.84 13.86
C GLN A 46 25.89 10.09 15.34
N SER A 47 27.06 10.65 15.62
CA SER A 47 27.52 10.98 16.97
C SER A 47 26.64 12.02 17.66
N PHE A 48 25.91 12.82 16.88
CA PHE A 48 24.96 13.81 17.36
C PHE A 48 23.61 13.61 16.66
N VAL A 49 22.59 13.29 17.44
CA VAL A 49 21.20 13.16 16.95
C VAL A 49 20.43 14.39 17.40
N LYS A 50 19.72 15.03 16.45
CA LYS A 50 18.83 16.15 16.76
C LYS A 50 17.55 15.60 17.40
N ALA A 51 17.45 15.73 18.72
CA ALA A 51 16.23 15.42 19.46
C ALA A 51 15.32 16.64 19.52
N TYR A 52 14.03 16.45 19.26
CA TYR A 52 13.01 17.46 19.46
C TYR A 52 12.18 17.07 20.68
N LYS A 53 12.02 17.97 21.65
CA LYS A 53 11.10 17.76 22.77
C LYS A 53 9.68 17.88 22.24
N ILE A 54 8.93 16.79 22.27
CA ILE A 54 7.50 16.79 21.98
C ILE A 54 6.77 17.08 23.29
N LEU A 55 5.91 18.09 23.30
CA LEU A 55 5.08 18.42 24.46
C LEU A 55 4.14 17.27 24.79
N HIS A 56 3.91 17.01 26.08
CA HIS A 56 2.91 16.02 26.48
C HIS A 56 1.50 16.59 26.24
N ILE A 57 0.50 15.79 25.87
CA ILE A 57 -0.85 16.28 25.54
C ILE A 57 -1.49 17.14 26.65
N LYS A 58 -1.18 16.85 27.92
CA LYS A 58 -1.65 17.64 29.08
C LYS A 58 -1.03 19.04 29.18
N GLU A 59 0.08 19.28 28.49
CA GLU A 59 0.78 20.57 28.45
C GLU A 59 0.24 21.46 27.31
N TYR A 60 -0.60 20.92 26.42
CA TYR A 60 -1.24 21.71 25.36
C TYR A 60 -2.39 22.54 25.95
N SER A 61 -2.47 23.81 25.55
CA SER A 61 -3.67 24.60 25.80
C SER A 61 -4.88 24.01 25.06
N ILE A 62 -6.09 24.24 25.59
CA ILE A 62 -7.34 23.80 24.95
C ILE A 62 -7.42 24.27 23.49
N ARG A 63 -6.97 25.49 23.20
CA ARG A 63 -6.92 26.03 21.83
C ARG A 63 -5.98 25.23 20.93
N GLN A 64 -4.78 24.89 21.42
CA GLN A 64 -3.86 24.06 20.64
C GLN A 64 -4.41 22.65 20.45
N ILE A 65 -5.05 22.05 21.47
CA ILE A 65 -5.69 20.74 21.34
C ILE A 65 -6.73 20.78 20.23
N ARG A 66 -7.66 21.73 20.27
CA ARG A 66 -8.72 21.89 19.25
C ARG A 66 -8.19 22.12 17.84
N ASN A 67 -7.05 22.81 17.70
CA ASN A 67 -6.46 23.11 16.41
C ASN A 67 -5.56 21.98 15.88
N THR A 68 -5.09 21.08 16.75
CA THR A 68 -4.13 20.03 16.39
C THR A 68 -4.78 18.66 16.28
N TRP A 69 -5.83 18.42 17.07
CA TRP A 69 -6.49 17.12 17.20
C TRP A 69 -7.94 17.21 16.78
N TYR A 70 -8.41 16.21 16.06
CA TYR A 70 -9.82 16.05 15.77
C TYR A 70 -10.60 15.75 17.04
N SER A 71 -11.71 16.46 17.23
CA SER A 71 -12.72 16.12 18.21
C SER A 71 -13.37 14.76 17.88
N GLU A 72 -14.03 14.17 18.88
CA GLU A 72 -14.75 12.92 18.70
C GLU A 72 -15.81 13.01 17.58
N ASP A 73 -16.50 14.15 17.48
CA ASP A 73 -17.53 14.39 16.45
C ASP A 73 -16.92 14.57 15.05
N GLU A 74 -15.79 15.26 14.93
CA GLU A 74 -15.04 15.32 13.67
C GLU A 74 -14.57 13.92 13.25
N TYR A 75 -14.05 13.14 14.19
CA TYR A 75 -13.62 11.78 13.93
C TYR A 75 -14.78 10.86 13.49
N LYS A 76 -15.94 10.96 14.15
CA LYS A 76 -17.16 10.25 13.73
C LYS A 76 -17.59 10.65 12.31
N ARG A 77 -17.50 11.93 11.97
CA ARG A 77 -17.80 12.44 10.62
C ARG A 77 -16.82 11.90 9.58
N ILE A 78 -15.52 11.91 9.88
CA ILE A 78 -14.48 11.32 9.02
C ILE A 78 -14.79 9.85 8.76
N LYS A 79 -15.08 9.07 9.81
CA LYS A 79 -15.48 7.66 9.66
C LYS A 79 -16.72 7.49 8.80
N LYS A 80 -17.77 8.27 9.04
CA LYS A 80 -19.01 8.22 8.25
C LYS A 80 -18.73 8.48 6.76
N ASN A 81 -17.89 9.48 6.46
CA ASN A 81 -17.49 9.79 5.09
C ASN A 81 -16.69 8.65 4.45
N MET A 82 -15.79 8.00 5.19
CA MET A 82 -15.05 6.82 4.72
C MET A 82 -15.99 5.66 4.36
N TYR A 83 -16.97 5.35 5.22
CA TYR A 83 -17.95 4.29 4.92
C TYR A 83 -18.85 4.64 3.74
N SER A 84 -19.26 5.91 3.62
CA SER A 84 -20.02 6.38 2.46
C SER A 84 -19.22 6.20 1.16
N CYS A 85 -17.93 6.54 1.15
CA CYS A 85 -17.02 6.35 0.03
C CYS A 85 -16.96 4.88 -0.41
N LEU A 86 -16.84 3.96 0.55
CA LEU A 86 -16.83 2.51 0.28
C LEU A 86 -18.17 2.01 -0.29
N SER A 87 -19.28 2.41 0.33
CA SER A 87 -20.62 2.01 -0.13
C SER A 87 -20.91 2.50 -1.55
N SER A 88 -20.48 3.72 -1.89
CA SER A 88 -20.61 4.29 -3.24
C SER A 88 -19.78 3.51 -4.26
N LYS A 89 -18.57 3.06 -3.89
CA LYS A 89 -17.73 2.22 -4.75
C LYS A 89 -18.38 0.86 -5.05
N GLU A 90 -18.93 0.20 -4.03
CA GLU A 90 -19.51 -1.15 -4.15
C GLU A 90 -20.83 -1.16 -4.93
N THR A 91 -21.63 -0.11 -4.80
CA THR A 91 -22.97 -0.07 -5.42
C THR A 91 -22.90 0.26 -6.92
N SER A 92 -21.76 0.73 -7.45
CA SER A 92 -21.55 1.11 -8.87
C SER A 92 -22.66 1.99 -9.46
N THR A 93 -23.41 2.68 -8.61
CA THR A 93 -24.48 3.57 -9.02
C THR A 93 -23.82 4.75 -9.71
N LEU A 94 -24.26 5.04 -10.94
CA LEU A 94 -23.79 6.14 -11.80
C LEU A 94 -23.55 7.38 -10.95
N LEU A 95 -22.29 7.56 -10.55
CA LEU A 95 -21.84 8.67 -9.76
C LEU A 95 -22.19 9.91 -10.57
N LYS A 96 -22.92 10.86 -9.96
CA LYS A 96 -23.16 12.14 -10.60
C LYS A 96 -21.81 12.75 -10.94
N GLU A 97 -21.77 13.62 -11.94
CA GLU A 97 -20.56 14.33 -12.37
C GLU A 97 -19.78 15.03 -11.22
N GLU A 98 -20.46 15.29 -10.11
CA GLU A 98 -19.96 15.90 -8.87
C GLU A 98 -19.20 14.90 -7.96
N ASP A 99 -19.47 13.61 -8.09
CA ASP A 99 -18.85 12.50 -7.33
C ASP A 99 -17.58 11.95 -8.02
N ARG A 100 -17.03 12.66 -9.01
CA ARG A 100 -15.83 12.24 -9.77
C ARG A 100 -14.53 12.15 -8.94
N PHE A 101 -14.57 12.51 -7.66
CA PHE A 101 -13.39 12.58 -6.78
C PHE A 101 -13.45 11.63 -5.57
N ILE A 102 -14.13 10.48 -5.68
CA ILE A 102 -14.11 9.46 -4.63
C ILE A 102 -12.71 8.83 -4.57
N CYS A 103 -11.91 9.29 -3.60
CA CYS A 103 -10.60 8.71 -3.32
C CYS A 103 -10.76 7.41 -2.53
N THR A 104 -10.50 6.27 -3.18
CA THR A 104 -10.54 4.94 -2.53
C THR A 104 -9.19 4.53 -1.94
N ARG A 105 -8.17 5.39 -2.07
CA ARG A 105 -6.82 5.12 -1.59
C ARG A 105 -6.76 5.15 -0.07
N GLY A 106 -6.13 4.13 0.52
CA GLY A 106 -6.10 3.92 1.97
C GLY A 106 -7.37 3.29 2.53
N LEU A 107 -8.40 3.08 1.70
CA LEU A 107 -9.66 2.42 2.08
C LEU A 107 -9.80 1.04 1.45
N GLU A 108 -8.82 0.58 0.66
CA GLU A 108 -8.90 -0.67 -0.08
C GLU A 108 -9.15 -1.86 0.84
N ASP A 109 -8.44 -1.91 1.96
CA ASP A 109 -8.56 -2.97 2.95
C ASP A 109 -9.68 -2.73 3.98
N MET A 110 -10.51 -1.72 3.75
CA MET A 110 -11.73 -1.52 4.52
C MET A 110 -12.95 -2.13 3.84
N SER A 111 -12.89 -2.42 2.53
CA SER A 111 -13.94 -3.22 1.87
C SER A 111 -13.87 -4.68 2.31
N LEU A 112 -14.99 -5.40 2.21
CA LEU A 112 -15.04 -6.83 2.54
C LEU A 112 -14.06 -7.63 1.67
N GLU A 113 -14.02 -7.32 0.37
CA GLU A 113 -13.09 -7.93 -0.58
C GLU A 113 -11.62 -7.67 -0.21
N GLY A 114 -11.28 -6.43 0.12
CA GLY A 114 -9.92 -6.06 0.47
C GLY A 114 -9.47 -6.72 1.77
N GLN A 115 -10.36 -6.77 2.78
CA GLN A 115 -10.11 -7.48 4.03
C GLN A 115 -9.87 -8.97 3.79
N ALA A 116 -10.75 -9.64 3.03
CA ALA A 116 -10.63 -11.05 2.70
C ALA A 116 -9.33 -11.33 1.93
N SER A 117 -9.02 -10.52 0.93
CA SER A 117 -7.79 -10.66 0.13
C SER A 117 -6.53 -10.46 0.98
N ARG A 118 -6.52 -9.45 1.86
CA ARG A 118 -5.40 -9.21 2.79
C ARG A 118 -5.23 -10.38 3.77
N GLN A 119 -6.33 -10.89 4.32
CA GLN A 119 -6.31 -12.03 5.23
C GLN A 119 -5.75 -13.26 4.53
N GLN A 120 -6.29 -13.60 3.36
CA GLN A 120 -5.86 -14.74 2.54
C GLN A 120 -4.35 -14.68 2.24
N ARG A 121 -3.82 -13.53 1.81
CA ARG A 121 -2.37 -13.38 1.54
C ARG A 121 -1.51 -13.57 2.80
N ARG A 122 -1.99 -13.12 3.96
CA ARG A 122 -1.29 -13.34 5.24
C ARG A 122 -1.30 -14.79 5.66
N GLU A 123 -2.43 -15.48 5.47
CA GLU A 123 -2.57 -16.91 5.73
C GLU A 123 -1.64 -17.71 4.83
N GLN A 124 -1.67 -17.48 3.51
CA GLN A 124 -0.77 -18.13 2.54
C GLN A 124 0.71 -17.95 2.90
N ALA A 125 1.12 -16.74 3.28
CA ALA A 125 2.50 -16.48 3.68
C ALA A 125 2.88 -17.19 4.99
N ARG A 126 1.95 -17.31 5.94
CA ARG A 126 2.15 -18.05 7.19
C ARG A 126 2.24 -19.56 6.92
N ASP A 127 1.30 -20.08 6.14
CA ASP A 127 1.22 -21.50 5.80
C ASP A 127 2.47 -21.95 5.04
N ALA A 128 3.01 -21.12 4.15
CA ALA A 128 4.27 -21.40 3.46
C ALA A 128 5.43 -21.64 4.44
N VAL A 129 5.54 -20.81 5.49
CA VAL A 129 6.58 -20.96 6.53
C VAL A 129 6.30 -22.19 7.40
N LEU A 130 5.07 -22.38 7.86
CA LEU A 130 4.69 -23.52 8.70
C LEU A 130 4.90 -24.85 7.97
N ASN A 131 4.55 -24.93 6.68
CA ASN A 131 4.78 -26.12 5.86
C ASN A 131 6.28 -26.41 5.70
N ALA A 132 7.11 -25.40 5.48
CA ALA A 132 8.57 -25.57 5.43
C ALA A 132 9.10 -26.11 6.78
N GLN A 133 8.61 -25.59 7.91
CA GLN A 133 8.97 -26.06 9.24
C GLN A 133 8.52 -27.51 9.50
N LEU A 134 7.30 -27.87 9.07
CA LEU A 134 6.78 -29.24 9.17
C LEU A 134 7.60 -30.25 8.36
N LEU A 135 8.20 -29.82 7.26
CA LEU A 135 9.17 -30.61 6.48
C LEU A 135 10.56 -30.69 7.14
N GLY A 136 10.73 -30.12 8.34
CA GLY A 136 11.98 -30.16 9.11
C GLY A 136 12.97 -29.04 8.79
N MET A 137 12.59 -28.05 7.98
CA MET A 137 13.45 -26.90 7.69
C MET A 137 13.51 -25.98 8.91
N LYS A 138 14.70 -25.84 9.51
CA LYS A 138 14.95 -24.96 10.66
C LYS A 138 15.88 -23.79 10.34
N ASP A 139 16.45 -23.78 9.13
CA ASP A 139 17.32 -22.71 8.67
C ASP A 139 16.50 -21.45 8.37
N ASP A 140 16.84 -20.35 9.03
CA ASP A 140 16.18 -19.06 8.90
C ASP A 140 16.19 -18.54 7.46
N GLU A 141 17.27 -18.80 6.70
CA GLU A 141 17.37 -18.35 5.31
C GLU A 141 16.36 -19.08 4.41
N ILE A 142 16.11 -20.36 4.69
CA ILE A 142 15.14 -21.17 3.95
C ILE A 142 13.71 -20.71 4.28
N LEU A 143 13.41 -20.46 5.56
CA LEU A 143 12.09 -19.97 5.98
C LEU A 143 11.82 -18.56 5.43
N ALA A 144 12.82 -17.68 5.45
CA ALA A 144 12.76 -16.36 4.85
C ALA A 144 12.51 -16.45 3.33
N HIS A 145 13.17 -17.40 2.64
CA HIS A 145 12.92 -17.66 1.23
C HIS A 145 11.49 -18.12 0.96
N ALA A 146 10.96 -19.08 1.75
CA ALA A 146 9.58 -19.54 1.63
C ALA A 146 8.56 -18.40 1.79
N TYR A 147 8.75 -17.56 2.81
CA TYR A 147 7.93 -16.36 3.00
C TYR A 147 8.07 -15.37 1.84
N ALA A 148 9.31 -15.14 1.37
CA ALA A 148 9.59 -14.23 0.27
C ALA A 148 8.87 -14.66 -1.01
N VAL A 149 8.88 -15.96 -1.33
CA VAL A 149 8.16 -16.54 -2.48
C VAL A 149 6.65 -16.35 -2.34
N ALA A 150 6.08 -16.70 -1.17
CA ALA A 150 4.64 -16.54 -0.93
C ALA A 150 4.17 -15.08 -0.95
N SER A 151 5.06 -14.13 -0.67
CA SER A 151 4.77 -12.68 -0.66
C SER A 151 5.08 -11.95 -1.97
N ILE A 152 5.55 -12.62 -3.03
CA ILE A 152 5.89 -11.99 -4.33
C ILE A 152 4.70 -11.21 -4.90
N GLU A 153 3.51 -11.80 -4.89
CA GLU A 153 2.33 -11.17 -5.47
C GLU A 153 1.93 -9.90 -4.72
N SER A 154 2.01 -9.92 -3.38
CA SER A 154 1.78 -8.74 -2.55
C SER A 154 2.75 -7.61 -2.90
N LYS A 155 4.04 -7.93 -3.11
CA LYS A 155 5.06 -6.95 -3.53
C LYS A 155 4.77 -6.40 -4.92
N ARG A 156 4.35 -7.26 -5.86
CA ARG A 156 3.99 -6.88 -7.23
C ARG A 156 2.82 -5.91 -7.23
N ILE A 157 1.74 -6.22 -6.51
CA ILE A 157 0.56 -5.37 -6.39
C ILE A 157 0.93 -4.02 -5.78
N ALA A 158 1.69 -4.01 -4.68
CA ALA A 158 2.13 -2.76 -4.04
C ALA A 158 2.97 -1.89 -5.00
N ARG A 159 3.85 -2.51 -5.79
CA ARG A 159 4.65 -1.80 -6.80
C ARG A 159 3.77 -1.19 -7.90
N LEU A 160 2.86 -1.98 -8.48
CA LEU A 160 1.95 -1.50 -9.51
C LEU A 160 1.07 -0.36 -9.00
N ARG A 161 0.61 -0.45 -7.75
CA ARG A 161 -0.14 0.61 -7.08
C ARG A 161 0.69 1.90 -7.03
N GLY A 162 1.91 1.82 -6.49
CA GLY A 162 2.81 2.97 -6.40
C GLY A 162 3.05 3.69 -7.74
N ILE A 163 3.22 2.92 -8.83
CA ILE A 163 3.35 3.48 -10.18
C ILE A 163 2.07 4.20 -10.62
N ALA A 164 0.91 3.60 -10.38
CA ALA A 164 -0.37 4.23 -10.72
C ALA A 164 -0.58 5.54 -9.95
N ASP A 165 -0.11 5.62 -8.70
CA ASP A 165 -0.21 6.83 -7.89
C ASP A 165 0.71 7.94 -8.38
N GLU A 166 1.94 7.58 -8.73
CA GLU A 166 2.90 8.50 -9.34
C GLU A 166 2.33 9.11 -10.62
N GLN A 167 1.69 8.29 -11.46
CA GLN A 167 1.03 8.74 -12.68
C GLN A 167 -0.17 9.67 -12.38
N ALA A 168 -1.05 9.30 -11.45
CA ALA A 168 -2.22 10.11 -11.09
C ALA A 168 -1.84 11.51 -10.59
N VAL A 169 -0.77 11.61 -9.81
CA VAL A 169 -0.22 12.88 -9.35
C VAL A 169 0.30 13.71 -10.52
N HIS A 170 1.05 13.11 -11.43
CA HIS A 170 1.59 13.79 -12.60
C HIS A 170 0.48 14.38 -13.51
N TYR A 171 -0.60 13.63 -13.74
CA TYR A 171 -1.75 14.13 -14.51
C TYR A 171 -2.45 15.30 -13.84
N THR A 172 -2.63 15.24 -12.52
CA THR A 172 -3.31 16.32 -11.76
C THR A 172 -2.56 17.65 -11.89
N PHE A 173 -1.23 17.63 -11.80
CA PHE A 173 -0.40 18.84 -11.95
C PHE A 173 -0.37 19.39 -13.38
N GLN A 174 -0.51 18.53 -14.40
CA GLN A 174 -0.62 18.99 -15.79
C GLN A 174 -1.98 19.61 -16.07
N ASP A 175 -3.07 19.06 -15.52
CA ASP A 175 -4.43 19.58 -15.68
C ASP A 175 -4.64 20.89 -14.90
N GLU A 176 -3.97 21.10 -13.77
CA GLU A 176 -4.01 22.37 -13.03
C GLU A 176 -3.45 23.56 -13.83
N SER A 177 -2.54 23.32 -14.79
CA SER A 177 -2.08 24.35 -15.74
C SER A 177 -3.20 24.78 -16.72
N HIS A 178 -4.25 23.97 -16.89
CA HIS A 178 -5.47 24.29 -17.62
C HIS A 178 -6.60 24.81 -16.72
N VAL A 179 -6.74 24.33 -15.47
CA VAL A 179 -7.78 24.77 -14.53
C VAL A 179 -7.50 26.15 -13.92
N ALA A 180 -6.23 26.57 -13.80
CA ALA A 180 -5.90 27.95 -13.43
C ALA A 180 -6.45 29.01 -14.41
N ARG A 181 -6.91 28.60 -15.61
CA ARG A 181 -7.59 29.46 -16.58
C ARG A 181 -9.12 29.48 -16.45
N VAL A 182 -9.72 28.52 -15.74
CA VAL A 182 -11.18 28.39 -15.65
C VAL A 182 -11.63 28.63 -14.21
N LYS A 183 -11.98 29.91 -13.98
CA LYS A 183 -12.88 30.42 -12.94
C LYS A 183 -12.36 30.39 -11.49
N GLY A 184 -11.75 31.52 -11.09
CA GLY A 184 -12.22 32.33 -9.94
C GLY A 184 -12.38 31.68 -8.56
N LEU A 185 -11.90 30.46 -8.35
CA LEU A 185 -11.90 29.82 -7.04
C LEU A 185 -10.79 30.46 -6.18
N PRO A 186 -11.08 30.80 -4.92
CA PRO A 186 -10.09 31.38 -4.04
C PRO A 186 -8.97 30.38 -3.83
N VAL A 187 -7.79 30.70 -4.36
CA VAL A 187 -6.52 30.08 -3.97
C VAL A 187 -6.47 30.15 -2.45
N PHE A 188 -6.32 29.01 -1.78
CA PHE A 188 -6.10 28.95 -0.35
C PHE A 188 -4.72 29.57 -0.06
N THR A 189 -4.67 30.89 -0.03
CA THR A 189 -3.50 31.60 0.45
C THR A 189 -3.39 31.27 1.93
N PRO A 190 -2.28 30.64 2.39
CA PRO A 190 -2.09 30.44 3.81
C PRO A 190 -2.17 31.83 4.46
N SER A 191 -3.12 31.98 5.39
CA SER A 191 -3.29 33.21 6.16
C SER A 191 -1.92 33.63 6.68
N PRO A 192 -1.51 34.91 6.51
CA PRO A 192 -0.22 35.37 7.00
C PRO A 192 -0.22 35.19 8.52
N THR A 193 0.41 34.11 8.96
CA THR A 193 0.66 33.84 10.37
C THR A 193 1.38 35.06 10.90
N LEU A 194 0.72 35.82 11.78
CA LEU A 194 1.32 36.85 12.59
C LEU A 194 2.44 36.18 13.38
N VAL A 195 3.67 36.29 12.87
CA VAL A 195 4.89 35.99 13.59
C VAL A 195 5.00 37.09 14.65
N ALA A 196 4.44 36.84 15.83
CA ALA A 196 4.73 37.66 16.98
C ALA A 196 6.23 37.52 17.29
N PRO A 197 6.99 38.63 17.43
CA PRO A 197 8.39 38.55 17.80
C PRO A 197 8.51 37.95 19.20
N PHE A 198 9.27 36.87 19.28
CA PHE A 198 9.75 36.32 20.56
C PHE A 198 10.65 37.39 21.19
N ALA A 199 10.17 38.03 22.25
CA ALA A 199 11.01 38.87 23.10
C ALA A 199 11.95 37.95 23.90
N ALA A 200 13.23 38.30 23.89
CA ALA A 200 14.34 37.59 24.56
C ALA A 200 14.29 37.70 26.09
#